data_AF-A0A534AMH9-F1
#
_entry.id   AF-A0A534AMH9-F1
#
_cell.length_a   1.000
_cell.length_b   1.000
_cell.length_c   1.000
_cell.angle_alpha   90.00
_cell.angle_beta   90.00
_cell.angle_gamma   90.00
#
_symmetry.space_group_name_H-M   'P 1'
#
loop_
_entity.id
_entity.type
_entity.pdbx_description
1 polymer ?
#
loop_
_entity_poly.entity_id
_entity_poly.type
_entity_poly.pdbx_seq_one_letter_code
_entity_poly.pdbx_strand_id
1 'polypeptide(L)'
;MLRRLAARFPDRYPLLLDSAATGPLSRASVLLAEPCAALWLGADGRLGAQGFVPQGMSFLAALETWWLAERRAPPPTATGLAFEGGWAVFLGYELAQEIEPHLALPRSPLPWAAFALRTPCALVHDLQRRRVFAVAEAHAADALARIAAEAHAAAGEADVRDTLHIEGVHEEDPRAYLRRVRCAKEYVRAGDIYQANLSRPWAVHIGSAARPQPAPAATLYRRLCAANPAPFAALAQWRGVAILSSS
;
A
#
# COMPACT_ATOMS: atom_id res chain seq x y z
N MET A 1 -1.16 17.12 -5.69
CA MET A 1 -1.01 16.38 -6.97
C MET A 1 -1.02 14.86 -6.78
N LEU A 2 0.07 14.21 -6.32
CA LEU A 2 0.16 12.72 -6.23
C LEU A 2 -1.04 12.08 -5.51
N ARG A 3 -1.37 12.58 -4.31
CA ARG A 3 -2.55 12.13 -3.53
C ARG A 3 -3.88 12.21 -4.31
N ARG A 4 -4.04 13.21 -5.19
CA ARG A 4 -5.25 13.39 -5.99
C ARG A 4 -5.33 12.35 -7.11
N LEU A 5 -4.22 12.10 -7.80
CA LEU A 5 -4.13 11.06 -8.83
C LEU A 5 -4.39 9.67 -8.24
N ALA A 6 -3.74 9.34 -7.11
CA ALA A 6 -3.94 8.09 -6.38
C ALA A 6 -5.41 7.87 -6.03
N ALA A 7 -6.09 8.93 -5.54
CA ALA A 7 -7.49 8.89 -5.16
C ALA A 7 -8.44 8.71 -6.36
N ARG A 8 -8.19 9.43 -7.46
CA ARG A 8 -9.14 9.57 -8.58
C ARG A 8 -9.04 8.44 -9.60
N PHE A 9 -7.84 7.88 -9.81
CA PHE A 9 -7.61 6.84 -10.82
C PHE A 9 -6.88 5.64 -10.22
N PRO A 10 -7.48 4.92 -9.25
CA PRO A 10 -6.82 3.82 -8.56
C PRO A 10 -6.35 2.69 -9.50
N ASP A 11 -7.07 2.45 -10.60
CA ASP A 11 -6.66 1.43 -11.59
C ASP A 11 -5.36 1.80 -12.33
N ARG A 12 -5.03 3.09 -12.36
CA ARG A 12 -3.83 3.61 -13.03
C ARG A 12 -2.75 4.05 -12.07
N TYR A 13 -3.11 4.38 -10.83
CA TYR A 13 -2.22 4.79 -9.75
C TYR A 13 -2.53 4.03 -8.46
N PRO A 14 -2.24 2.71 -8.42
CA PRO A 14 -2.75 1.83 -7.37
C PRO A 14 -2.03 1.97 -6.03
N LEU A 15 -0.82 2.56 -6.00
CA LEU A 15 -0.03 2.68 -4.76
C LEU A 15 0.71 4.01 -4.71
N LEU A 16 0.39 4.80 -3.68
CA LEU A 16 1.16 5.93 -3.23
C LEU A 16 1.97 5.52 -1.99
N LEU A 17 3.28 5.69 -2.05
CA LEU A 17 4.18 5.73 -0.90
C LEU A 17 4.51 7.20 -0.63
N ASP A 18 4.13 7.71 0.54
CA ASP A 18 4.09 9.12 0.83
C ASP A 18 4.97 9.49 2.02
N SER A 19 5.75 10.55 1.84
CA SER A 19 6.47 11.20 2.92
C SER A 19 5.64 12.39 3.38
N ALA A 20 4.67 12.10 4.25
CA ALA A 20 3.77 13.12 4.79
C ALA A 20 4.46 14.02 5.84
N ALA A 21 5.43 13.48 6.57
CA ALA A 21 6.32 14.24 7.44
C ALA A 21 7.43 14.96 6.65
N THR A 22 8.00 16.00 7.26
CA THR A 22 9.29 16.55 6.83
C THR A 22 10.37 16.08 7.80
N GLY A 23 11.45 15.48 7.29
CA GLY A 23 12.52 14.96 8.13
C GLY A 23 13.58 14.20 7.35
N PRO A 24 14.62 13.69 8.01
CA PRO A 24 15.74 12.99 7.36
C PRO A 24 15.31 11.70 6.66
N LEU A 25 14.22 11.09 7.10
CA LEU A 25 13.64 9.87 6.51
C LEU A 25 12.67 10.17 5.35
N SER A 26 12.37 11.44 5.10
CA SER A 26 11.32 11.89 4.17
C SER A 26 11.93 12.45 2.88
N ARG A 27 12.63 11.60 2.12
CA ARG A 27 13.36 12.03 0.91
C ARG A 27 12.47 12.15 -0.32
N ALA A 28 11.48 11.28 -0.47
CA ALA A 28 10.65 11.25 -1.66
C ALA A 28 9.27 10.65 -1.39
N SER A 29 8.29 11.07 -2.19
CA SER A 29 7.00 10.37 -2.32
C SER A 29 6.93 9.75 -3.72
N VAL A 30 6.45 8.51 -3.80
CA VAL A 30 6.42 7.72 -5.04
C VAL A 30 4.98 7.28 -5.30
N LEU A 31 4.43 7.68 -6.44
CA LEU A 31 3.16 7.18 -6.93
C LEU A 31 3.42 6.22 -8.08
N LEU A 32 3.22 4.93 -7.83
CA LEU A 32 3.38 3.89 -8.83
C LEU A 32 2.24 3.98 -9.85
N ALA A 33 2.55 3.73 -11.12
CA ALA A 33 1.64 4.03 -12.23
C ALA A 33 1.59 2.91 -13.27
N GLU A 34 0.45 2.84 -13.97
CA GLU A 34 0.21 1.99 -15.13
C GLU A 34 0.44 0.50 -14.86
N PRO A 35 -0.28 -0.11 -13.90
CA PRO A 35 -0.13 -1.54 -13.63
C PRO A 35 -0.46 -2.36 -14.89
N CYS A 36 0.48 -3.17 -15.37
CA CYS A 36 0.32 -3.96 -16.60
C CYS A 36 0.11 -5.46 -16.34
N ALA A 37 0.43 -5.94 -15.13
CA ALA A 37 0.24 -7.31 -14.70
C ALA A 37 0.07 -7.36 -13.17
N ALA A 38 -0.50 -8.44 -12.66
CA ALA A 38 -0.76 -8.62 -11.25
C ALA A 38 -0.58 -10.07 -10.82
N LEU A 39 -0.09 -10.27 -9.60
CA LEU A 39 -0.01 -11.53 -8.87
C LEU A 39 -0.68 -11.32 -7.50
N TRP A 40 -1.48 -12.26 -7.01
CA TRP A 40 -2.06 -12.17 -5.67
C TRP A 40 -2.29 -13.53 -5.04
N LEU A 41 -2.23 -13.55 -3.71
CA LEU A 41 -2.71 -14.64 -2.89
C LEU A 41 -4.11 -14.27 -2.38
N GLY A 42 -5.14 -14.98 -2.81
CA GLY A 42 -6.51 -14.78 -2.33
C GLY A 42 -6.66 -15.08 -0.84
N ALA A 43 -7.68 -14.52 -0.19
CA ALA A 43 -7.99 -14.86 1.20
C ALA A 43 -8.41 -16.33 1.40
N ASP A 44 -8.72 -17.03 0.30
CA ASP A 44 -8.96 -18.48 0.25
C ASP A 44 -7.66 -19.31 0.08
N GLY A 45 -6.50 -18.65 0.07
CA GLY A 45 -5.19 -19.29 -0.10
C GLY A 45 -4.85 -19.64 -1.55
N ARG A 46 -5.65 -19.20 -2.54
CA ARG A 46 -5.38 -19.50 -3.95
C ARG A 46 -4.54 -18.41 -4.61
N LEU A 47 -3.52 -18.83 -5.34
CA LEU A 47 -2.74 -17.94 -6.18
C LEU A 47 -3.55 -17.56 -7.43
N GLY A 48 -3.58 -16.27 -7.74
CA GLY A 48 -4.13 -15.76 -8.99
C GLY A 48 -3.16 -14.79 -9.65
N ALA A 49 -3.25 -14.69 -10.98
CA ALA A 49 -2.42 -13.80 -11.77
C ALA A 49 -3.19 -13.22 -12.95
N GLN A 50 -2.69 -12.10 -13.47
CA GLN A 50 -3.21 -11.42 -14.66
C GLN A 50 -2.03 -10.82 -15.44
N GLY A 51 -2.07 -10.93 -16.77
CA GLY A 51 -1.04 -10.36 -17.65
C GLY A 51 0.20 -11.24 -17.81
N PHE A 52 0.30 -12.35 -17.08
CA PHE A 52 1.35 -13.37 -17.23
C PHE A 52 0.88 -14.72 -16.66
N VAL A 53 1.67 -15.78 -16.91
CA VAL A 53 1.45 -17.09 -16.31
C VAL A 53 2.42 -17.24 -15.13
N PRO A 54 1.94 -17.36 -13.88
CA PRO A 54 2.81 -17.48 -12.72
C PRO A 54 3.46 -18.86 -12.70
N GLN A 55 4.74 -18.89 -12.33
CA GLN A 55 5.49 -20.11 -12.09
C GLN A 55 5.77 -20.21 -10.59
N GLY A 56 5.48 -21.35 -9.97
CA GLY A 56 5.63 -21.53 -8.52
C GLY A 56 4.31 -21.92 -7.85
N MET A 57 4.43 -22.59 -6.70
CA MET A 57 3.29 -23.12 -5.94
C MET A 57 2.78 -22.15 -4.87
N SER A 58 3.52 -21.07 -4.62
CA SER A 58 3.27 -20.11 -3.54
C SER A 58 3.45 -18.68 -4.05
N PHE A 59 2.99 -17.67 -3.29
CA PHE A 59 3.04 -16.28 -3.74
C PHE A 59 4.47 -15.76 -3.82
N LEU A 60 5.30 -16.03 -2.80
CA LEU A 60 6.69 -15.56 -2.77
C LEU A 60 7.54 -16.22 -3.86
N ALA A 61 7.37 -17.52 -4.09
CA ALA A 61 8.08 -18.23 -5.16
C ALA A 61 7.68 -17.71 -6.56
N ALA A 62 6.39 -17.41 -6.75
CA ALA A 62 5.90 -16.83 -7.99
C ALA A 62 6.38 -15.39 -8.21
N LEU A 63 6.42 -14.58 -7.14
CA LEU A 63 6.96 -13.23 -7.20
C LEU A 63 8.46 -13.23 -7.49
N GLU A 64 9.23 -14.12 -6.85
CA GLU A 64 10.66 -14.27 -7.08
C GLU A 64 10.95 -14.68 -8.53
N THR A 65 10.25 -15.71 -9.03
CA THR A 65 10.42 -16.20 -10.41
C THR A 65 10.09 -15.10 -11.42
N TRP A 66 9.01 -14.34 -11.16
CA TRP A 66 8.64 -13.21 -12.00
C TRP A 66 9.70 -12.09 -11.98
N TRP A 67 10.20 -11.73 -10.80
CA TRP A 67 11.28 -10.75 -10.66
C TRP A 67 12.56 -11.19 -11.36
N LEU A 68 12.97 -12.45 -11.20
CA LEU A 68 14.17 -13.02 -11.84
C LEU A 68 14.06 -12.99 -13.36
N ALA A 69 12.88 -13.30 -13.91
CA ALA A 69 12.64 -13.28 -15.36
C ALA A 69 12.77 -11.88 -15.97
N GLU A 70 12.45 -10.83 -15.21
CA GLU A 70 12.52 -9.44 -15.66
C GLU A 70 13.79 -8.69 -15.19
N ARG A 71 14.67 -9.37 -14.44
CA ARG A 71 15.85 -8.75 -13.84
C ARG A 71 16.75 -8.16 -14.93
N ARG A 72 17.05 -6.87 -14.80
CA ARG A 72 17.97 -6.15 -15.70
C ARG A 72 19.29 -5.86 -15.02
N ALA A 73 20.34 -5.71 -15.81
CA ALA A 73 21.58 -5.13 -15.32
C ALA A 73 21.33 -3.67 -14.89
N PRO A 74 21.94 -3.21 -13.79
CA PRO A 74 21.81 -1.83 -13.37
C PRO A 74 22.34 -0.89 -14.47
N PRO A 75 21.69 0.27 -14.70
CA PRO A 75 22.17 1.23 -15.68
C PRO A 75 23.57 1.74 -15.28
N PRO A 76 24.43 2.09 -16.26
CA PRO A 76 25.80 2.53 -16.00
C PRO A 76 25.88 3.85 -15.21
N THR A 77 24.81 4.63 -15.18
CA THR A 77 24.67 5.84 -14.37
C THR A 77 23.42 5.76 -13.51
N ALA A 78 23.58 5.93 -12.21
CA ALA A 78 22.45 5.99 -11.29
C ALA A 78 21.72 7.33 -11.45
N THR A 79 20.40 7.29 -11.65
CA THR A 79 19.59 8.53 -11.72
C THR A 79 19.46 9.20 -10.35
N GLY A 80 19.64 8.41 -9.27
CA GLY A 80 19.48 8.83 -7.89
C GLY A 80 18.01 8.96 -7.45
N LEU A 81 17.04 8.57 -8.29
CA LEU A 81 15.63 8.53 -7.95
C LEU A 81 15.31 7.34 -7.02
N ALA A 82 14.24 7.47 -6.24
CA ALA A 82 13.84 6.44 -5.28
C ALA A 82 13.18 5.21 -5.93
N PHE A 83 12.70 5.33 -7.16
CA PHE A 83 12.00 4.27 -7.89
C PHE A 83 12.08 4.52 -9.40
N GLU A 84 12.34 3.48 -10.19
CA GLU A 84 12.52 3.57 -11.65
C GLU A 84 11.64 2.60 -12.45
N GLY A 85 10.59 2.07 -11.82
CA GLY A 85 9.77 0.98 -12.35
C GLY A 85 10.03 -0.32 -11.60
N GLY A 86 9.01 -1.18 -11.56
CA GLY A 86 9.07 -2.44 -10.82
C GLY A 86 7.70 -2.88 -10.37
N TRP A 87 7.54 -3.13 -9.06
CA TRP A 87 6.33 -3.68 -8.48
C TRP A 87 5.78 -2.83 -7.32
N ALA A 88 4.47 -2.64 -7.32
CA ALA A 88 3.70 -2.26 -6.13
C ALA A 88 3.38 -3.53 -5.34
N VAL A 89 3.96 -3.69 -4.16
CA VAL A 89 3.81 -4.91 -3.36
C VAL A 89 3.13 -4.60 -2.03
N PHE A 90 2.15 -5.42 -1.69
CA PHE A 90 1.58 -5.49 -0.36
C PHE A 90 1.69 -6.91 0.17
N LEU A 91 2.19 -7.06 1.39
CA LEU A 91 2.29 -8.32 2.12
C LEU A 91 1.49 -8.19 3.42
N GLY A 92 0.36 -8.88 3.50
CA GLY A 92 -0.43 -8.95 4.74
C GLY A 92 0.26 -9.82 5.77
N TYR A 93 -0.13 -9.66 7.04
CA TYR A 93 0.45 -10.45 8.13
C TYR A 93 0.23 -11.95 7.92
N GLU A 94 -0.92 -12.34 7.35
CA GLU A 94 -1.29 -13.72 7.09
C GLU A 94 -0.37 -14.43 6.07
N LEU A 95 0.40 -13.68 5.27
CA LEU A 95 1.43 -14.27 4.39
C LEU A 95 2.53 -14.98 5.19
N ALA A 96 2.71 -14.67 6.47
CA ALA A 96 3.67 -15.37 7.32
C ALA A 96 3.41 -16.88 7.39
N GLN A 97 2.18 -17.35 7.15
CA GLN A 97 1.87 -18.78 7.08
C GLN A 97 2.54 -19.49 5.88
N GLU A 98 2.87 -18.77 4.82
CA GLU A 98 3.67 -19.31 3.71
C GLU A 98 5.14 -19.54 4.13
N ILE A 99 5.67 -18.68 5.01
CA ILE A 99 7.06 -18.73 5.49
C ILE A 99 7.20 -19.74 6.64
N GLU A 100 6.23 -19.75 7.55
CA GLU A 100 6.19 -20.62 8.73
C GLU A 100 4.90 -21.47 8.68
N PRO A 101 4.90 -22.62 7.96
CA PRO A 101 3.69 -23.41 7.70
C PRO A 101 3.00 -23.99 8.94
N HIS A 102 3.71 -24.02 10.07
CA HIS A 102 3.18 -24.45 11.35
C HIS A 102 2.30 -23.40 12.03
N LEU A 103 2.32 -22.14 11.57
CA LEU A 103 1.43 -21.10 12.09
C LEU A 103 -0.02 -21.40 11.68
N ALA A 104 -0.92 -21.29 12.64
CA ALA A 104 -2.37 -21.29 12.42
C ALA A 104 -2.88 -19.84 12.47
N LEU A 105 -2.82 -19.14 11.33
CA LEU A 105 -3.26 -17.76 11.23
C LEU A 105 -4.74 -17.66 10.81
N PRO A 106 -5.46 -16.61 11.24
CA PRO A 106 -6.79 -16.33 10.70
C PRO A 106 -6.71 -16.03 9.21
N ARG A 107 -7.85 -16.13 8.51
CA ARG A 107 -7.93 -15.65 7.12
C ARG A 107 -7.79 -14.13 7.08
N SER A 108 -7.21 -13.62 5.99
CA SER A 108 -7.15 -12.19 5.73
C SER A 108 -8.57 -11.59 5.75
N PRO A 109 -8.78 -10.44 6.42
CA PRO A 109 -10.05 -9.70 6.34
C PRO A 109 -10.22 -8.96 5.00
N LEU A 110 -9.17 -8.92 4.17
CA LEU A 110 -9.19 -8.34 2.84
C LEU A 110 -9.45 -9.43 1.80
N PRO A 111 -9.84 -9.10 0.55
CA PRO A 111 -10.05 -10.11 -0.51
C PRO A 111 -8.80 -10.95 -0.85
N TRP A 112 -7.64 -10.50 -0.40
CA TRP A 112 -6.34 -11.08 -0.68
C TRP A 112 -5.48 -11.03 0.60
N ALA A 113 -4.50 -11.92 0.73
CA ALA A 113 -3.49 -11.90 1.80
C ALA A 113 -2.21 -11.16 1.35
N ALA A 114 -1.89 -11.21 0.05
CA ALA A 114 -0.80 -10.46 -0.55
C ALA A 114 -1.10 -10.13 -2.01
N PHE A 115 -0.49 -9.07 -2.54
CA PHE A 115 -0.48 -8.79 -3.97
C PHE A 115 0.81 -8.12 -4.42
N ALA A 116 1.13 -8.31 -5.70
CA ALA A 116 2.16 -7.58 -6.42
C ALA A 116 1.59 -7.10 -7.76
N LEU A 117 1.64 -5.80 -8.04
CA LEU A 117 1.26 -5.21 -9.32
C LEU A 117 2.51 -4.75 -10.03
N ARG A 118 2.69 -5.16 -11.29
CA ARG A 118 3.81 -4.70 -12.10
C ARG A 118 3.52 -3.32 -12.67
N THR A 119 4.29 -2.34 -12.24
CA THR A 119 4.14 -0.93 -12.60
C THR A 119 5.44 -0.44 -13.25
N PRO A 120 5.51 -0.36 -14.59
CA PRO A 120 6.71 0.11 -15.29
C PRO A 120 6.88 1.62 -15.20
N CYS A 121 5.88 2.35 -14.68
CA CYS A 121 5.87 3.80 -14.59
C CYS A 121 5.68 4.28 -13.15
N ALA A 122 6.10 5.51 -12.86
CA ALA A 122 5.80 6.21 -11.61
C ALA A 122 5.90 7.73 -11.74
N LEU A 123 5.32 8.43 -10.76
CA LEU A 123 5.65 9.82 -10.44
C LEU A 123 6.45 9.85 -9.14
N VAL A 124 7.69 10.35 -9.20
CA VAL A 124 8.60 10.47 -8.06
C VAL A 124 8.72 11.94 -7.66
N HIS A 125 8.13 12.30 -6.53
CA HIS A 125 8.32 13.61 -5.92
C HIS A 125 9.58 13.59 -5.06
N ASP A 126 10.67 14.14 -5.59
CA ASP A 126 11.91 14.34 -4.86
C ASP A 126 11.80 15.61 -4.01
N LEU A 127 11.71 15.44 -2.70
CA LEU A 127 11.48 16.52 -1.75
C LEU A 127 12.71 17.41 -1.58
N GLN A 128 13.92 16.86 -1.78
CA GLN A 128 15.17 17.62 -1.70
C GLN A 128 15.33 18.54 -2.91
N ARG A 129 15.05 18.03 -4.11
CA ARG A 129 15.11 18.80 -5.36
C ARG A 129 13.86 19.64 -5.62
N ARG A 130 12.79 19.44 -4.83
CA ARG A 130 11.47 20.06 -5.00
C ARG A 130 10.93 19.89 -6.43
N ARG A 131 11.08 18.68 -6.95
CA ARG A 131 10.71 18.33 -8.33
C ARG A 131 9.96 17.01 -8.36
N VAL A 132 9.00 16.92 -9.27
CA VAL A 132 8.34 15.66 -9.59
C VAL A 132 8.84 15.16 -10.93
N PHE A 133 9.30 13.92 -10.95
CA PHE A 133 9.77 13.23 -12.14
C PHE A 133 8.74 12.19 -12.56
N ALA A 134 8.34 12.20 -13.84
CA ALA A 134 7.69 11.06 -14.45
C ALA A 134 8.78 10.08 -14.88
N VAL A 135 8.66 8.84 -14.46
CA VAL A 135 9.62 7.78 -14.75
C VAL A 135 8.90 6.65 -15.44
N ALA A 136 9.54 6.06 -16.44
CA ALA A 136 9.07 4.89 -17.14
C ALA A 136 10.25 4.02 -17.54
N GLU A 137 10.07 2.71 -17.47
CA GLU A 137 10.97 1.78 -18.12
C GLU A 137 10.93 1.96 -19.66
N ALA A 138 12.01 1.59 -20.34
CA ALA A 138 12.17 1.85 -21.78
C ALA A 138 10.99 1.37 -22.64
N HIS A 139 10.41 0.21 -22.32
CA HIS A 139 9.28 -0.36 -23.06
C HIS A 139 7.94 0.35 -22.79
N ALA A 140 7.86 1.24 -21.80
CA ALA A 140 6.66 1.97 -21.40
C ALA A 140 6.82 3.49 -21.56
N ALA A 141 7.84 3.95 -22.28
CA ALA A 141 8.16 5.37 -22.46
C ALA A 141 7.00 6.20 -23.05
N ASP A 142 6.14 5.58 -23.86
CA ASP A 142 4.97 6.23 -24.48
C ASP A 142 3.95 6.73 -23.44
N ALA A 143 3.94 6.17 -22.23
CA ALA A 143 3.05 6.61 -21.15
C ALA A 143 3.49 7.94 -20.50
N LEU A 144 4.75 8.35 -20.65
CA LEU A 144 5.32 9.51 -19.95
C LEU A 144 4.57 10.80 -20.23
N ALA A 145 4.27 11.08 -21.50
CA ALA A 145 3.58 12.31 -21.89
C ALA A 145 2.21 12.43 -21.23
N ARG A 146 1.45 11.33 -21.19
CA ARG A 146 0.12 11.27 -20.55
C ARG A 146 0.22 11.43 -19.04
N ILE A 147 1.11 10.68 -18.39
CA ILE A 147 1.31 10.76 -16.93
C ILE A 147 1.72 12.18 -16.52
N ALA A 148 2.62 12.81 -17.29
CA ALA A 148 3.03 14.18 -17.05
C ALA A 148 1.86 15.17 -17.23
N ALA A 149 1.05 15.03 -18.28
CA ALA A 149 -0.10 15.91 -18.52
C ALA A 149 -1.13 15.82 -17.37
N GLU A 150 -1.42 14.62 -16.89
CA GLU A 150 -2.35 14.41 -15.77
C GLU A 150 -1.80 14.92 -14.45
N ALA A 151 -0.50 14.79 -14.22
CA ALA A 151 0.18 15.41 -13.09
C ALA A 151 0.01 16.94 -13.13
N HIS A 152 0.28 17.58 -14.26
CA HIS A 152 0.10 19.03 -14.40
C HIS A 152 -1.36 19.47 -14.15
N ALA A 153 -2.33 18.75 -14.73
CA ALA A 153 -3.75 19.02 -14.48
C ALA A 153 -4.10 18.89 -13.00
N ALA A 154 -3.69 17.79 -12.36
CA ALA A 154 -3.93 17.53 -10.94
C ALA A 154 -3.18 18.50 -10.00
N ALA A 155 -2.14 19.19 -10.47
CA ALA A 155 -1.44 20.23 -9.69
C ALA A 155 -2.23 21.54 -9.64
N GLY A 156 -2.93 21.91 -10.73
CA GLY A 156 -3.72 23.14 -10.83
C GLY A 156 -5.10 23.09 -10.16
N GLU A 157 -5.56 21.90 -9.75
CA GLU A 157 -6.86 21.75 -9.08
C GLU A 157 -6.87 22.39 -7.67
N ALA A 158 -8.02 22.93 -7.28
CA ALA A 158 -8.24 23.42 -5.92
C ALA A 158 -8.49 22.26 -4.94
N ASP A 159 -8.10 22.44 -3.67
CA ASP A 159 -8.46 21.47 -2.64
C ASP A 159 -9.96 21.54 -2.34
N VAL A 160 -10.60 20.38 -2.31
CA VAL A 160 -12.00 20.24 -1.95
C VAL A 160 -12.09 20.14 -0.42
N ARG A 161 -13.08 20.81 0.18
CA ARG A 161 -13.35 20.66 1.61
C ARG A 161 -13.88 19.27 1.91
N ASP A 162 -13.25 18.67 2.89
CA ASP A 162 -13.40 17.28 3.27
C ASP A 162 -14.21 17.16 4.55
N THR A 163 -15.44 16.68 4.41
CA THR A 163 -16.24 16.28 5.56
C THR A 163 -16.17 14.77 5.69
N LEU A 164 -15.99 14.24 6.90
CA LEU A 164 -16.19 12.82 7.17
C LEU A 164 -17.20 12.73 8.29
N HIS A 165 -18.22 11.91 8.09
CA HIS A 165 -19.20 11.63 9.11
C HIS A 165 -18.92 10.25 9.68
N ILE A 166 -18.67 10.18 10.99
CA ILE A 166 -18.48 8.91 11.70
C ILE A 166 -19.81 8.54 12.33
N GLU A 167 -20.38 7.43 11.91
CA GLU A 167 -21.68 6.93 12.40
C GLU A 167 -21.52 6.06 13.65
N GLY A 168 -20.41 5.33 13.75
CA GLY A 168 -20.17 4.42 14.85
C GLY A 168 -18.73 3.97 14.96
N VAL A 169 -18.31 3.65 16.17
CA VAL A 169 -17.01 3.06 16.49
C VAL A 169 -17.27 1.82 17.32
N HIS A 170 -16.76 0.69 16.86
CA HIS A 170 -16.85 -0.60 17.54
C HIS A 170 -15.46 -1.10 17.88
N GLU A 171 -15.31 -1.59 19.10
CA GLU A 171 -14.10 -2.22 19.59
C GLU A 171 -14.41 -3.62 20.15
N GLU A 172 -13.40 -4.47 20.21
CA GLU A 172 -13.49 -5.76 20.89
C GLU A 172 -13.72 -5.57 22.40
N ASP A 173 -14.54 -6.45 23.00
CA ASP A 173 -14.70 -6.55 24.47
C ASP A 173 -13.32 -6.53 25.15
N PRO A 174 -13.03 -5.51 26.00
CA PRO A 174 -11.75 -5.40 26.70
C PRO A 174 -11.35 -6.66 27.47
N ARG A 175 -12.32 -7.45 27.94
CA ARG A 175 -12.05 -8.70 28.68
C ARG A 175 -11.35 -9.74 27.80
N ALA A 176 -11.62 -9.77 26.49
CA ALA A 176 -10.95 -10.69 25.57
C ALA A 176 -9.47 -10.34 25.42
N TYR A 177 -9.15 -9.05 25.23
CA TYR A 177 -7.77 -8.58 25.18
C TYR A 177 -7.02 -8.87 26.49
N LEU A 178 -7.63 -8.59 27.65
CA LEU A 178 -7.02 -8.85 28.96
C LEU A 178 -6.76 -10.34 29.22
N ARG A 179 -7.59 -11.25 28.67
CA ARG A 179 -7.31 -12.69 28.71
C ARG A 179 -6.05 -13.04 27.92
N ARG A 180 -5.89 -12.50 26.71
CA ARG A 180 -4.67 -12.72 25.90
C ARG A 180 -3.42 -12.16 26.57
N VAL A 181 -3.51 -11.00 27.23
CA VAL A 181 -2.40 -10.42 28.01
C VAL A 181 -1.98 -11.33 29.16
N ARG A 182 -2.94 -11.89 29.93
CA ARG A 182 -2.61 -12.84 31.01
C ARG A 182 -1.91 -14.09 30.49
N CYS A 183 -2.44 -14.66 29.41
CA CYS A 183 -1.85 -15.82 28.74
C CYS A 183 -0.41 -15.55 28.27
N ALA A 184 -0.16 -14.41 27.61
CA ALA A 184 1.19 -14.02 27.22
C ALA A 184 2.15 -13.89 28.41
N LYS A 185 1.69 -13.34 29.55
CA LYS A 185 2.51 -13.26 30.77
C LYS A 185 2.81 -14.62 31.39
N GLU A 186 1.91 -15.58 31.27
CA GLU A 186 2.12 -16.97 31.70
C GLU A 186 3.23 -17.62 30.87
N TYR A 187 3.19 -17.48 29.53
CA TYR A 187 4.27 -17.93 28.65
C TYR A 187 5.62 -17.27 28.96
N VAL A 188 5.63 -15.96 29.23
CA VAL A 188 6.86 -15.26 29.66
C VAL A 188 7.38 -15.80 30.98
N ARG A 189 6.49 -16.06 31.96
CA ARG A 189 6.87 -16.62 33.26
C ARG A 189 7.40 -18.04 33.15
N ALA A 190 6.87 -18.83 32.22
CA ALA A 190 7.34 -20.19 31.93
C ALA A 190 8.71 -20.21 31.22
N GLY A 191 9.12 -19.09 30.60
CA GLY A 191 10.36 -18.99 29.84
C GLY A 191 10.22 -19.32 28.36
N ASP A 192 8.99 -19.50 27.87
CA ASP A 192 8.71 -19.90 26.48
C ASP A 192 8.95 -18.74 25.49
N ILE A 193 8.68 -17.50 25.92
CA ILE A 193 8.87 -16.28 25.13
C ILE A 193 9.39 -15.13 26.01
N TYR A 194 10.02 -14.12 25.41
CA TYR A 194 10.42 -12.91 26.11
C TYR A 194 9.38 -11.78 26.04
N GLN A 195 8.67 -11.69 24.92
CA GLN A 195 7.68 -10.64 24.65
C GLN A 195 6.62 -11.17 23.67
N ALA A 196 5.38 -10.71 23.83
CA ALA A 196 4.34 -10.83 22.81
C ALA A 196 3.82 -9.43 22.45
N ASN A 197 3.69 -9.13 21.16
CA ASN A 197 2.98 -7.94 20.69
C ASN A 197 1.53 -8.32 20.41
N LEU A 198 0.61 -7.87 21.28
CA LEU A 198 -0.82 -8.18 21.17
C LEU A 198 -1.56 -6.98 20.61
N SER A 199 -2.44 -7.24 19.64
CA SER A 199 -3.30 -6.21 19.04
C SER A 199 -4.79 -6.54 19.22
N ARG A 200 -5.63 -5.56 18.94
CA ARG A 200 -7.08 -5.72 18.78
C ARG A 200 -7.59 -4.74 17.72
N PRO A 201 -8.55 -5.15 16.87
CA PRO A 201 -9.08 -4.28 15.82
C PRO A 201 -10.08 -3.25 16.36
N TRP A 202 -10.20 -2.15 15.63
CA TRP A 202 -11.27 -1.17 15.75
C TRP A 202 -12.00 -1.10 14.41
N ALA A 203 -13.33 -1.06 14.44
CA ALA A 203 -14.15 -0.87 13.26
C ALA A 203 -14.86 0.49 13.36
N VAL A 204 -14.76 1.29 12.31
CA VAL A 204 -15.38 2.62 12.25
C VAL A 204 -16.32 2.65 11.05
N HIS A 205 -17.59 2.91 11.30
CA HIS A 205 -18.58 3.12 10.24
C HIS A 205 -18.53 4.57 9.79
N ILE A 206 -18.21 4.76 8.52
CA ILE A 206 -18.14 6.07 7.88
C ILE A 206 -19.43 6.25 7.09
N GLY A 207 -20.23 7.22 7.51
CA GLY A 207 -21.51 7.52 6.88
C GLY A 207 -21.37 8.18 5.52
N SER A 208 -22.40 8.03 4.70
CA SER A 208 -22.54 8.79 3.47
C SER A 208 -22.91 10.23 3.85
N ALA A 209 -22.03 11.20 3.57
CA ALA A 209 -22.41 12.60 3.71
C ALA A 209 -23.60 12.92 2.78
N ALA A 210 -24.41 13.92 3.14
CA ALA A 210 -25.56 14.36 2.35
C ALA A 210 -25.23 14.79 0.89
N ARG A 211 -23.94 14.92 0.54
CA ARG A 211 -23.45 15.02 -0.83
C ARG A 211 -22.53 13.84 -1.14
N PRO A 212 -22.63 13.22 -2.33
CA PRO A 212 -21.73 12.17 -2.75
C PRO A 212 -20.29 12.70 -2.73
N GLN A 213 -19.46 12.10 -1.88
CA GLN A 213 -18.03 12.40 -1.85
C GLN A 213 -17.31 11.51 -2.86
N PRO A 214 -16.44 12.08 -3.70
CA PRO A 214 -15.82 11.35 -4.79
C PRO A 214 -14.85 10.24 -4.33
N ALA A 215 -14.37 10.25 -3.08
CA ALA A 215 -13.56 9.16 -2.51
C ALA A 215 -13.40 9.24 -0.98
N PRO A 216 -14.23 8.54 -0.17
CA PRO A 216 -14.12 8.55 1.30
C PRO A 216 -12.74 8.14 1.83
N ALA A 217 -12.08 7.17 1.18
CA ALA A 217 -10.74 6.70 1.54
C ALA A 217 -9.67 7.80 1.40
N ALA A 218 -9.72 8.59 0.32
CA ALA A 218 -8.79 9.68 0.10
C ALA A 218 -8.95 10.80 1.12
N THR A 219 -10.20 11.11 1.48
CA THR A 219 -10.53 12.06 2.53
C THR A 219 -9.97 11.61 3.88
N LEU A 220 -10.19 10.34 4.23
CA LEU A 220 -9.67 9.76 5.47
C LEU A 220 -8.14 9.80 5.50
N TYR A 221 -7.50 9.41 4.40
CA TYR A 221 -6.05 9.44 4.25
C TYR A 221 -5.48 10.84 4.48
N ARG A 222 -6.05 11.88 3.83
CA ARG A 222 -5.62 13.27 4.02
C ARG A 222 -5.72 13.71 5.48
N ARG A 223 -6.82 13.36 6.16
CA ARG A 223 -6.99 13.66 7.59
C ARG A 223 -5.98 12.93 8.47
N LEU A 224 -5.71 11.65 8.19
CA LEU A 224 -4.71 10.87 8.91
C LEU A 224 -3.31 11.48 8.76
N CYS A 225 -2.90 11.85 7.54
CA CYS A 225 -1.61 12.50 7.31
C CYS A 225 -1.51 13.90 7.95
N ALA A 226 -2.63 14.64 8.07
CA ALA A 226 -2.64 15.93 8.74
C ALA A 226 -2.53 15.79 10.27
N ALA A 227 -3.16 14.77 10.85
CA ALA A 227 -3.14 14.52 12.29
C ALA A 227 -1.85 13.81 12.76
N ASN A 228 -1.35 12.86 11.98
CA ASN A 228 -0.11 12.13 12.23
C ASN A 228 0.76 12.16 10.96
N PRO A 229 1.51 13.25 10.72
CA PRO A 229 2.40 13.34 9.58
C PRO A 229 3.56 12.37 9.78
N ALA A 230 3.56 11.30 8.98
CA ALA A 230 4.50 10.21 9.13
C ALA A 230 5.48 10.10 7.95
N PRO A 231 6.72 9.62 8.17
CA PRO A 231 7.72 9.53 7.11
C PRO A 231 7.41 8.43 6.08
N PHE A 232 6.62 7.41 6.43
CA PHE A 232 6.30 6.23 5.60
C PHE A 232 4.79 5.98 5.50
N ALA A 233 4.04 7.03 5.16
CA ALA A 233 2.62 6.92 4.91
C ALA A 233 2.35 6.22 3.56
N ALA A 234 1.16 5.66 3.38
CA ALA A 234 0.79 5.04 2.12
C ALA A 234 -0.71 5.07 1.86
N LEU A 235 -1.09 5.13 0.59
CA LEU A 235 -2.44 4.91 0.10
C LEU A 235 -2.36 3.87 -1.02
N ALA A 236 -2.81 2.65 -0.74
CA ALA A 236 -2.95 1.60 -1.73
C ALA A 236 -4.43 1.42 -2.07
N GLN A 237 -4.78 1.26 -3.34
CA GLN A 237 -6.15 0.99 -3.78
C GLN A 237 -6.14 -0.09 -4.85
N TRP A 238 -6.80 -1.20 -4.58
CA TRP A 238 -6.89 -2.30 -5.52
C TRP A 238 -8.14 -3.15 -5.29
N ARG A 239 -8.84 -3.50 -6.38
CA ARG A 239 -10.07 -4.33 -6.37
C ARG A 239 -11.15 -3.82 -5.39
N GLY A 240 -11.37 -2.51 -5.39
CA GLY A 240 -12.40 -1.87 -4.56
C GLY A 240 -12.05 -1.74 -3.08
N VAL A 241 -10.83 -2.12 -2.67
CA VAL A 241 -10.35 -1.98 -1.29
C VAL A 241 -9.23 -0.96 -1.23
N ALA A 242 -9.27 -0.09 -0.22
CA ALA A 242 -8.23 0.89 0.06
C ALA A 242 -7.51 0.58 1.38
N ILE A 243 -6.20 0.72 1.38
CA ILE A 243 -5.34 0.54 2.55
C ILE A 243 -4.62 1.85 2.80
N LEU A 244 -4.74 2.32 4.03
CA LEU A 244 -4.20 3.59 4.48
C LEU A 244 -3.14 3.30 5.55
N SER A 245 -1.93 3.79 5.33
CA SER A 245 -0.88 3.86 6.35
C SER A 245 -0.59 5.31 6.68
N SER A 246 -0.50 5.62 7.97
CA SER A 246 -0.07 6.91 8.50
C SER A 246 1.03 6.71 9.55
N SER A 247 2.00 5.83 9.25
CA SER A 247 3.12 5.46 10.13
C SER A 247 4.48 5.83 9.55
#